data_AF-A0A8T2KNF7-F1
#
_entry.id   AF-A0A8T2KNF7-F1
#
_cell.length_a   1.000
_cell.length_b   1.000
_cell.length_c   1.000
_cell.angle_alpha   90.00
_cell.angle_beta   90.00
_cell.angle_gamma   90.00
#
_symmetry.space_group_name_H-M   'P 1'
#
loop_
_entity.id
_entity.type
_entity.pdbx_description
1 polymer ?
#
loop_
_entity_poly.entity_id
_entity_poly.type
_entity_poly.pdbx_seq_one_letter_code
_entity_poly.pdbx_strand_id
1 'polypeptide(L)'
;MCLQESKCPSGCRMQGLLDELDDDIHERLHKICKNTQKYNHATSSTMLQSAQFYEAQRKILIKTYMQELRYADGAQRLHRNLTLLSERSSKLFSELQRYHSQILEQITEMHRLEVDIDIKLRACKGSCKQTFDHTIDHQTFKTMEDHMARFDLSSINQEPFTLDKKIKLQPVVRPPVSLTYRKIPLVRSRLLTKFEDIEQNQVVLDELLDDISNSGGQ
;
A
#
# COMPACT_ATOMS: atom_id res chain seq x y z
N MET A 1 -46.52 -28.88 -73.33
CA MET A 1 -46.84 -28.97 -71.89
C MET A 1 -47.22 -30.40 -71.57
N CYS A 2 -46.49 -31.07 -70.66
CA CYS A 2 -46.93 -32.35 -70.12
C CYS A 2 -48.03 -32.07 -69.11
N LEU A 3 -49.27 -32.49 -69.41
CA LEU A 3 -50.35 -32.57 -68.43
C LEU A 3 -50.14 -33.82 -67.56
N GLN A 4 -50.52 -33.67 -66.29
CA GLN A 4 -50.02 -34.37 -65.12
C GLN A 4 -50.28 -35.91 -65.11
N GLU A 5 -49.26 -36.65 -64.65
CA GLU A 5 -49.29 -38.00 -64.03
C GLU A 5 -49.28 -39.31 -64.83
N SER A 6 -49.21 -39.36 -66.16
CA SER A 6 -49.16 -40.67 -66.88
C SER A 6 -47.87 -41.00 -67.64
N LYS A 7 -46.85 -40.13 -67.62
CA LYS A 7 -45.57 -40.35 -68.32
C LYS A 7 -44.39 -40.27 -67.36
N CYS A 8 -43.81 -41.42 -67.03
CA CYS A 8 -42.61 -41.52 -66.21
C CYS A 8 -41.32 -41.43 -67.05
N PRO A 9 -40.25 -40.80 -66.54
CA PRO A 9 -38.93 -40.84 -67.17
C PRO A 9 -38.35 -42.26 -67.18
N SER A 10 -37.36 -42.49 -68.04
CA SER A 10 -36.67 -43.79 -68.11
C SER A 10 -35.85 -44.05 -66.85
N GLY A 11 -35.79 -45.31 -66.42
CA GLY A 11 -35.03 -45.73 -65.24
C GLY A 11 -33.56 -45.35 -65.28
N CYS A 12 -32.90 -45.46 -66.45
CA CYS A 12 -31.50 -45.04 -66.63
C CYS A 12 -31.29 -43.54 -66.38
N ARG A 13 -32.26 -42.69 -66.75
CA ARG A 13 -32.18 -41.25 -66.51
C ARG A 13 -32.37 -40.91 -65.03
N MET A 14 -33.29 -41.60 -64.36
CA MET A 14 -33.45 -41.45 -62.92
C MET A 14 -32.22 -41.94 -62.15
N GLN A 15 -31.65 -43.08 -62.54
CA GLN A 15 -30.44 -43.60 -61.94
C GLN A 15 -29.27 -42.63 -62.08
N GLY A 16 -29.02 -42.08 -63.27
CA GLY A 16 -27.94 -41.12 -63.46
C GLY A 16 -28.11 -39.84 -62.64
N LEU A 17 -29.34 -39.34 -62.49
CA LEU A 17 -29.63 -38.18 -61.63
C LEU A 17 -29.50 -38.49 -60.14
N LEU A 18 -29.83 -39.72 -59.73
CA LEU A 18 -29.63 -40.18 -58.35
C LEU A 18 -28.16 -40.33 -58.03
N ASP A 19 -27.37 -40.91 -58.94
CA ASP A 19 -25.93 -41.08 -58.79
C ASP A 19 -25.21 -39.72 -58.75
N GLU A 20 -25.56 -38.79 -59.64
CA GLU A 20 -25.00 -37.42 -59.64
C GLU A 20 -25.33 -36.66 -58.35
N LEU A 21 -26.56 -36.81 -57.84
CA LEU A 21 -26.97 -36.21 -56.58
C LEU A 21 -26.24 -36.84 -55.39
N ASP A 22 -26.09 -38.17 -55.38
CA ASP A 22 -25.37 -38.88 -54.32
C ASP A 22 -23.90 -38.47 -54.26
N ASP A 23 -23.25 -38.31 -55.42
CA ASP A 23 -21.88 -37.83 -55.54
C ASP A 23 -21.74 -36.38 -55.02
N ASP A 24 -22.63 -35.44 -55.39
CA ASP A 24 -22.63 -34.06 -54.87
C ASP A 24 -22.84 -34.03 -53.34
N ILE A 25 -23.76 -34.86 -52.82
CA ILE A 25 -23.99 -34.98 -51.38
C ILE A 25 -22.73 -35.51 -50.68
N HIS A 26 -22.10 -36.54 -51.22
CA HIS A 26 -20.86 -37.10 -50.65
C HIS A 26 -19.71 -36.09 -50.66
N GLU A 27 -19.53 -35.34 -51.74
CA GLU A 27 -18.49 -34.30 -51.80
C GLU A 27 -18.74 -33.20 -50.76
N ARG A 28 -19.99 -32.75 -50.63
CA ARG A 28 -20.39 -31.75 -49.61
C ARG A 28 -20.17 -32.26 -48.20
N LEU A 29 -20.58 -33.49 -47.90
CA LEU A 29 -20.36 -34.12 -46.59
C LEU A 29 -18.88 -34.25 -46.29
N HIS A 30 -18.07 -34.68 -47.26
CA HIS A 30 -16.62 -34.78 -47.10
C HIS A 30 -16.00 -33.41 -46.78
N LYS A 31 -16.43 -32.35 -47.48
CA LYS A 31 -15.98 -30.98 -47.24
C LYS A 31 -16.37 -30.48 -45.84
N ILE A 32 -17.59 -30.77 -45.39
CA ILE A 32 -18.07 -30.44 -44.04
C ILE A 32 -17.23 -31.18 -42.99
N CYS A 33 -17.02 -32.49 -43.14
CA CYS A 33 -16.20 -33.28 -42.22
C CYS A 33 -14.77 -32.76 -42.13
N LYS A 34 -14.14 -32.47 -43.28
CA LYS A 34 -12.79 -31.91 -43.34
C LYS A 34 -12.69 -30.54 -42.65
N ASN A 35 -13.67 -29.67 -42.87
CA ASN A 35 -13.74 -28.37 -42.22
C ASN A 35 -13.93 -28.51 -40.71
N THR A 36 -14.85 -29.36 -40.27
CA THR A 36 -15.09 -29.65 -38.84
C THR A 36 -13.84 -30.16 -38.16
N GLN A 37 -13.10 -31.08 -38.78
CA GLN A 37 -11.82 -31.56 -38.23
C GLN A 37 -10.79 -30.44 -38.12
N LYS A 38 -10.68 -29.58 -39.14
CA LYS A 38 -9.78 -28.41 -39.12
C LYS A 38 -10.15 -27.44 -37.98
N TYR A 39 -11.43 -27.15 -37.79
CA TYR A 39 -11.90 -26.27 -36.72
C TYR A 39 -11.68 -26.88 -35.33
N ASN A 40 -11.90 -28.18 -35.16
CA ASN A 40 -11.64 -28.88 -33.89
C ASN A 40 -10.15 -28.84 -33.53
N HIS A 41 -9.27 -29.08 -34.49
CA HIS A 41 -7.82 -28.99 -34.30
C HIS A 41 -7.38 -27.56 -33.96
N ALA A 42 -7.86 -26.57 -34.72
CA ALA A 42 -7.57 -25.16 -34.46
C ALA A 42 -8.04 -24.74 -33.06
N THR A 43 -9.27 -25.10 -32.67
CA THR A 43 -9.82 -24.82 -31.34
C THR A 43 -8.97 -25.43 -30.23
N SER A 44 -8.55 -26.68 -30.38
CA SER A 44 -7.70 -27.38 -29.41
C SER A 44 -6.33 -26.71 -29.27
N SER A 45 -5.73 -26.30 -30.39
CA SER A 45 -4.45 -25.57 -30.43
C SER A 45 -4.56 -24.20 -29.75
N THR A 46 -5.60 -23.42 -30.07
CA THR A 46 -5.85 -22.13 -29.43
C THR A 46 -6.09 -22.28 -27.93
N MET A 47 -6.84 -23.30 -27.50
CA MET A 47 -7.04 -23.59 -26.08
C MET A 47 -5.72 -23.91 -25.36
N LEU A 48 -4.83 -24.69 -25.98
CA LEU A 48 -3.51 -25.00 -25.42
C LEU A 48 -2.66 -23.73 -25.23
N GLN A 49 -2.62 -22.86 -26.24
CA GLN A 49 -1.92 -21.57 -26.17
C GLN A 49 -2.51 -20.67 -25.08
N SER A 50 -3.84 -20.64 -24.95
CA SER A 50 -4.51 -19.86 -23.89
C SER A 50 -4.13 -20.34 -22.49
N ALA A 51 -3.94 -21.64 -22.30
CA ALA A 51 -3.51 -22.21 -21.03
C ALA A 51 -2.04 -21.88 -20.71
N GLN A 52 -1.15 -21.94 -21.70
CA GLN A 52 0.26 -21.51 -21.53
C GLN A 52 0.35 -20.02 -21.18
N PHE A 53 -0.43 -19.18 -21.86
CA PHE A 53 -0.52 -17.77 -21.55
C PHE A 53 -1.03 -17.54 -20.12
N TYR A 54 -2.08 -18.25 -19.70
CA TYR A 54 -2.59 -18.19 -18.33
C TYR A 54 -1.51 -18.52 -17.29
N GLU A 55 -0.77 -19.60 -17.47
CA GLU A 55 0.30 -20.00 -16.55
C GLU A 55 1.41 -18.95 -16.45
N ALA A 56 1.81 -18.36 -17.60
CA ALA A 56 2.80 -17.29 -17.63
C ALA A 56 2.30 -16.05 -16.89
N GLN A 57 1.07 -15.60 -17.17
CA GLN A 57 0.46 -14.45 -16.51
C GLN A 57 0.24 -14.70 -15.01
N ARG A 58 -0.13 -15.93 -14.61
CA ARG A 58 -0.32 -16.28 -13.20
C ARG A 58 0.94 -16.03 -12.38
N LYS A 59 2.11 -16.44 -12.90
CA LYS A 59 3.39 -16.24 -12.21
C LYS A 59 3.69 -14.75 -12.01
N ILE A 60 3.44 -13.93 -13.04
CA ILE A 60 3.65 -12.48 -12.97
C ILE A 60 2.70 -11.86 -11.95
N LEU A 61 1.40 -12.20 -12.02
CA LEU A 61 0.37 -11.65 -11.15
C LEU A 61 0.63 -11.99 -9.67
N ILE A 62 1.01 -13.23 -9.36
CA ILE A 62 1.38 -13.63 -7.99
C ILE A 62 2.60 -12.87 -7.50
N LYS A 63 3.62 -12.71 -8.35
CA LYS A 63 4.82 -11.96 -7.99
C LYS A 63 4.48 -10.50 -7.65
N THR A 64 3.69 -9.85 -8.49
CA THR A 64 3.23 -8.47 -8.27
C THR A 64 2.39 -8.37 -6.99
N TYR A 65 1.41 -9.26 -6.80
CA TYR A 65 0.58 -9.32 -5.60
C TYR A 65 1.42 -9.44 -4.31
N MET A 66 2.42 -10.33 -4.31
CA MET A 66 3.33 -10.49 -3.17
C MET A 66 4.20 -9.24 -2.95
N GLN A 67 4.59 -8.53 -4.01
CA GLN A 67 5.33 -7.29 -3.89
C GLN A 67 4.46 -6.16 -3.31
N GLU A 68 3.22 -6.03 -3.75
CA GLU A 68 2.25 -5.05 -3.23
C GLU A 68 1.96 -5.28 -1.75
N LEU A 69 1.74 -6.53 -1.34
CA LEU A 69 1.57 -6.89 0.08
C LEU A 69 2.79 -6.49 0.92
N ARG A 70 4.00 -6.81 0.45
CA ARG A 70 5.24 -6.45 1.15
C ARG A 70 5.45 -4.95 1.23
N TYR A 71 5.09 -4.22 0.17
CA TYR A 71 5.16 -2.76 0.16
C TYR A 71 4.19 -2.16 1.18
N ALA A 72 2.94 -2.63 1.21
CA ALA A 72 1.94 -2.14 2.15
C ALA A 72 2.32 -2.41 3.61
N ASP A 73 2.79 -3.62 3.94
CA ASP A 73 3.30 -3.95 5.29
C ASP A 73 4.51 -3.08 5.66
N GLY A 74 5.45 -2.90 4.73
CA GLY A 74 6.62 -2.03 4.92
C GLY A 74 6.23 -0.58 5.18
N ALA A 75 5.31 -0.03 4.39
CA ALA A 75 4.81 1.33 4.54
C ALA A 75 4.06 1.52 5.87
N GLN A 76 3.24 0.54 6.28
CA GLN A 76 2.53 0.58 7.56
C GLN A 76 3.50 0.56 8.77
N ARG A 77 4.54 -0.28 8.72
CA ARG A 77 5.57 -0.34 9.77
C ARG A 77 6.36 0.96 9.84
N LEU A 78 6.75 1.51 8.70
CA LEU A 78 7.47 2.79 8.64
C LEU A 78 6.62 3.91 9.22
N HIS A 79 5.35 3.99 8.82
CA HIS A 79 4.40 4.97 9.34
C HIS A 79 4.31 4.88 10.87
N ARG A 80 4.06 3.68 11.43
CA ARG A 80 4.03 3.47 12.90
C ARG A 80 5.31 3.94 13.59
N ASN A 81 6.47 3.58 13.05
CA ASN A 81 7.76 3.93 13.65
C ASN A 81 8.01 5.44 13.62
N LEU A 82 7.66 6.12 12.52
CA LEU A 82 7.78 7.57 12.41
C LEU A 82 6.83 8.29 13.37
N THR A 83 5.59 7.81 13.52
CA THR A 83 4.64 8.34 14.49
C THR A 83 5.17 8.22 15.92
N LEU A 84 5.65 7.04 16.32
CA LEU A 84 6.24 6.83 17.65
C LEU A 84 7.49 7.69 17.88
N LEU A 85 8.34 7.85 16.87
CA LEU A 85 9.52 8.69 16.95
C LEU A 85 9.15 10.17 17.09
N SER A 86 8.15 10.63 16.35
CA SER A 86 7.63 12.00 16.43
C SER A 86 7.05 12.30 17.81
N GLU A 87 6.23 11.40 18.36
CA GLU A 87 5.67 11.54 19.72
C GLU A 87 6.79 11.63 20.76
N ARG A 88 7.77 10.71 20.70
CA ARG A 88 8.91 10.71 21.63
C ARG A 88 9.76 11.96 21.48
N SER A 89 10.01 12.42 20.25
CA SER A 89 10.78 13.63 19.97
C SER A 89 10.07 14.87 20.51
N SER A 90 8.76 14.97 20.33
CA SER A 90 7.94 16.06 20.88
C SER A 90 7.97 16.07 22.41
N LYS A 91 7.85 14.91 23.06
CA LYS A 91 7.97 14.81 24.52
C LYS A 91 9.33 15.27 25.02
N LEU A 92 10.41 14.78 24.42
CA LEU A 92 11.77 15.16 24.79
C LEU A 92 12.03 16.65 24.59
N PHE A 93 11.48 17.23 23.52
CA PHE A 93 11.58 18.66 23.27
C PHE A 93 10.86 19.48 24.35
N SER A 94 9.63 19.11 24.71
CA SER A 94 8.89 19.74 25.82
C SER A 94 9.63 19.64 27.15
N GLU A 95 10.26 18.49 27.44
CA GLU A 95 11.09 18.33 28.64
C GLU A 95 12.33 19.23 28.60
N LEU A 96 12.99 19.33 27.46
CA LEU A 96 14.18 20.16 27.26
C LEU A 96 13.85 21.66 27.39
N GLN A 97 12.71 22.10 26.85
CA GLN A 97 12.21 23.46 27.01
C GLN A 97 11.95 23.79 28.50
N ARG A 98 11.36 22.85 29.24
CA ARG A 98 11.16 23.00 30.69
C ARG A 98 12.49 23.11 31.44
N TYR A 99 13.48 22.29 31.11
CA TYR A 99 14.80 22.38 31.74
C TYR A 99 15.51 23.69 31.40
N HIS A 100 15.42 24.15 30.16
CA HIS A 100 15.99 25.42 29.73
C HIS A 100 15.43 26.59 30.55
N SER A 101 14.09 26.67 30.70
CA SER A 101 13.46 27.71 31.51
C SER A 101 13.85 27.63 32.99
N GLN A 102 13.90 26.41 33.56
CA GLN A 102 14.30 26.21 34.96
C GLN A 102 15.75 26.60 35.24
N ILE A 103 16.68 26.27 34.33
CA ILE A 103 18.08 26.63 34.47
C ILE A 103 18.25 28.15 34.36
N LEU A 104 17.54 28.80 33.43
CA LEU A 104 17.60 30.24 33.27
C LEU A 104 17.09 30.96 34.53
N GLU A 105 15.95 30.53 35.08
CA GLU A 105 15.44 31.03 36.37
C GLU A 105 16.46 30.81 37.49
N GLN A 106 17.05 29.61 37.58
CA GLN A 106 18.05 29.28 38.59
C GLN A 106 19.31 30.16 38.48
N ILE A 107 19.81 30.45 37.28
CA ILE A 107 20.94 31.36 37.06
C ILE A 107 20.61 32.76 37.59
N THR A 108 19.41 33.28 37.30
CA THR A 108 19.00 34.61 37.76
C THR A 108 18.85 34.69 39.28
N GLU A 109 18.30 33.64 39.91
CA GLU A 109 18.15 33.59 41.37
C GLU A 109 19.50 33.41 42.07
N MET A 110 20.40 32.59 41.53
CA MET A 110 21.77 32.48 42.05
C MET A 110 22.51 33.81 41.96
N HIS A 111 22.38 34.54 40.84
CA HIS A 111 23.02 35.84 40.69
C HIS A 111 22.51 36.86 41.72
N ARG A 112 21.20 36.90 41.96
CA ARG A 112 20.58 37.76 42.99
C ARG A 112 21.04 37.39 44.40
N LEU A 113 21.07 36.10 44.71
CA LEU A 113 21.51 35.59 46.01
C LEU A 113 22.98 35.92 46.27
N GLU A 114 23.83 35.78 45.25
CA GLU A 114 25.25 36.11 45.34
C GLU A 114 25.47 37.60 45.67
N VAL A 115 24.70 38.48 45.04
CA VAL A 115 24.70 39.93 45.34
C VAL A 115 24.21 40.21 46.76
N ASP A 116 23.13 39.56 47.20
CA ASP A 116 22.61 39.72 48.56
C ASP A 116 23.62 39.24 49.63
N ILE A 117 24.28 38.10 49.40
CA ILE A 117 25.32 37.55 50.28
C ILE A 117 26.50 38.53 50.39
N ASP A 118 26.98 39.06 49.26
CA ASP A 118 28.07 40.04 49.25
C ASP A 118 27.72 41.30 50.06
N ILE A 119 26.50 41.84 49.89
CA ILE A 119 26.01 42.99 50.67
C ILE A 119 25.99 42.64 52.15
N LYS A 120 25.46 41.47 52.54
CA LYS A 120 25.38 41.02 53.93
C LYS A 120 26.76 40.82 54.55
N LEU A 121 27.72 40.23 53.83
CA LEU A 121 29.10 40.08 54.30
C LEU A 121 29.79 41.43 54.47
N ARG A 122 29.57 42.38 53.54
CA ARG A 122 30.12 43.73 53.64
C ARG A 122 29.55 44.50 54.83
N ALA A 123 28.26 44.33 55.14
CA ALA A 123 27.61 44.96 56.30
C ALA A 123 28.24 44.52 57.64
N CYS A 124 28.76 43.29 57.73
CA CYS A 124 29.44 42.79 58.93
C CYS A 124 30.78 43.49 59.22
N LYS A 125 31.39 44.22 58.27
CA LYS A 125 32.69 44.89 58.47
C LYS A 125 32.72 45.86 59.66
N GLY A 126 31.59 46.45 60.02
CA GLY A 126 31.45 47.36 61.17
C GLY A 126 31.01 46.70 62.48
N SER A 127 30.60 45.43 62.46
CA SER A 127 30.00 44.74 63.61
C SER A 127 30.80 43.52 64.11
N CYS A 128 31.64 42.93 63.27
CA CYS A 128 32.37 41.71 63.58
C CYS A 128 33.88 41.95 63.74
N LYS A 129 34.54 41.14 64.59
CA LYS A 129 35.99 41.22 64.85
C LYS A 129 36.85 40.86 63.64
N GLN A 130 36.35 39.98 62.76
CA GLN A 130 37.02 39.53 61.56
C GLN A 130 36.08 39.70 60.37
N THR A 131 36.63 40.07 59.22
CA THR A 131 35.89 40.36 58.00
C THR A 131 36.33 39.44 56.88
N PHE A 132 35.40 39.07 56.01
CA PHE A 132 35.66 38.30 54.80
C PHE A 132 35.55 39.22 53.58
N ASP A 133 36.55 39.19 52.71
CA ASP A 133 36.52 39.94 51.45
C ASP A 133 35.99 39.02 50.35
N HIS A 134 34.70 39.14 50.10
CA HIS A 134 34.00 38.43 49.03
C HIS A 134 33.95 39.33 47.78
N THR A 135 34.11 38.75 46.59
CA THR A 135 33.98 39.46 45.31
C THR A 135 33.14 38.64 44.35
N ILE A 136 32.13 39.28 43.78
CA ILE A 136 31.21 38.63 42.83
C ILE A 136 31.82 38.67 41.43
N ASP A 137 31.82 37.53 40.74
CA ASP A 137 32.14 37.46 39.31
C ASP A 137 30.89 37.60 38.44
N HIS A 138 30.54 38.84 38.12
CA HIS A 138 29.42 39.16 37.23
C HIS A 138 29.63 38.68 35.79
N GLN A 139 30.88 38.51 35.33
CA GLN A 139 31.14 38.09 33.95
C GLN A 139 30.80 36.62 33.75
N THR A 140 31.04 35.78 34.76
CA THR A 140 30.67 34.36 34.71
C THR A 140 29.15 34.17 34.58
N PHE A 141 28.34 34.89 35.39
CA PHE A 141 26.88 34.82 35.27
C PHE A 141 26.38 35.30 33.90
N LYS A 142 26.92 36.41 33.39
CA LYS A 142 26.59 36.91 32.05
C LYS A 142 26.95 35.90 30.94
N THR A 143 28.10 35.25 31.08
CA THR A 143 28.53 34.21 30.13
C THR A 143 27.57 33.02 30.14
N MET A 144 27.07 32.62 31.32
CA MET A 144 26.05 31.57 31.44
C MET A 144 24.73 31.96 30.77
N GLU A 145 24.25 33.19 30.97
CA GLU A 145 23.06 33.72 30.28
C GLU A 145 23.25 33.74 28.76
N ASP A 146 24.40 34.21 28.27
CA ASP A 146 24.73 34.22 26.84
C ASP A 146 24.76 32.80 26.26
N HIS A 147 25.27 31.81 27.01
CA HIS A 147 25.22 30.41 26.60
C HIS A 147 23.78 29.91 26.50
N MET A 148 22.93 30.21 27.48
CA MET A 148 21.50 29.82 27.46
C MET A 148 20.74 30.49 26.31
N ALA A 149 21.05 31.75 26.01
CA ALA A 149 20.47 32.48 24.88
C ALA A 149 20.91 31.93 23.52
N ARG A 150 22.13 31.38 23.40
CA ARG A 150 22.58 30.67 22.19
C ARG A 150 21.87 29.33 22.02
N PHE A 151 21.51 28.67 23.11
CA PHE A 151 20.66 27.47 23.12
C PHE A 151 19.17 27.82 23.03
N ASP A 152 18.80 28.73 22.13
CA ASP A 152 17.40 29.07 21.95
C ASP A 152 16.67 27.99 21.13
N LEU A 153 15.78 27.30 21.82
CA LEU A 153 14.95 26.22 21.28
C LEU A 153 13.85 26.72 20.35
N SER A 154 13.61 28.04 20.31
CA SER A 154 12.68 28.69 19.39
C SER A 154 13.05 28.49 17.91
N SER A 155 14.33 28.19 17.61
CA SER A 155 14.83 27.90 16.26
C SER A 155 14.48 26.50 15.75
N ILE A 156 14.05 25.59 16.64
CA ILE A 156 13.69 24.22 16.27
C ILE A 156 12.22 24.24 15.84
N ASN A 157 11.99 24.47 14.54
CA ASN A 157 10.70 24.23 13.91
C ASN A 157 10.37 22.72 13.97
N GLN A 158 9.71 22.28 15.03
CA GLN A 158 9.07 20.97 15.06
C GLN A 158 7.73 21.08 14.33
N GLU A 159 7.74 20.85 13.02
CA GLU A 159 6.49 20.44 12.39
C GLU A 159 6.18 19.03 12.89
N PRO A 160 5.06 18.83 13.61
CA PRO A 160 4.68 17.50 14.03
C PRO A 160 4.46 16.66 12.77
N PHE A 161 5.05 15.45 12.75
CA PHE A 161 4.77 14.48 11.71
C PHE A 161 3.31 14.05 11.82
N THR A 162 2.44 14.78 11.14
CA THR A 162 1.00 14.56 11.02
C THR A 162 0.75 13.92 9.67
N LEU A 163 1.18 12.66 9.52
CA LEU A 163 0.77 11.89 8.36
C LEU A 163 -0.62 11.33 8.64
N ASP A 164 -1.65 12.15 8.47
CA ASP A 164 -3.06 11.78 8.71
C ASP A 164 -3.56 10.70 7.73
N LYS A 165 -2.69 10.23 6.83
CA LYS A 165 -3.01 9.29 5.76
C LYS A 165 -2.19 8.02 5.92
N LYS A 166 -2.88 6.89 6.05
CA LYS A 166 -2.30 5.55 6.08
C LYS A 166 -2.58 4.83 4.77
N ILE A 167 -1.57 4.17 4.22
CA ILE A 167 -1.75 3.29 3.08
C ILE A 167 -2.54 2.05 3.52
N LYS A 168 -3.61 1.74 2.81
CA LYS A 168 -4.46 0.56 3.02
C LYS A 168 -4.71 -0.14 1.70
N LEU A 169 -4.58 -1.46 1.70
CA LEU A 169 -4.99 -2.30 0.58
C LEU A 169 -6.47 -2.63 0.75
N GLN A 170 -7.27 -2.29 -0.24
CA GLN A 170 -8.71 -2.60 -0.25
C GLN A 170 -9.01 -3.60 -1.38
N PRO A 171 -9.78 -4.67 -1.10
CA PRO A 171 -10.19 -5.61 -2.14
C PRO A 171 -11.10 -4.93 -3.18
N VAL A 172 -10.85 -5.22 -4.46
CA VAL A 172 -11.65 -4.75 -5.59
C VAL A 172 -12.70 -5.79 -5.95
N VAL A 173 -13.94 -5.34 -6.16
CA VAL A 173 -15.06 -6.21 -6.55
C VAL A 173 -14.81 -6.77 -7.95
N ARG A 174 -14.83 -8.10 -8.06
CA ARG A 174 -14.62 -8.80 -9.33
C ARG A 174 -15.96 -9.21 -9.96
N PRO A 175 -16.09 -9.12 -11.30
CA PRO A 175 -17.21 -9.74 -12.00
C PRO A 175 -17.20 -11.27 -11.86
N PRO A 176 -18.36 -11.93 -11.71
CA PRO A 176 -18.43 -13.37 -11.52
C PRO A 176 -17.99 -14.14 -12.77
N VAL A 177 -17.30 -15.26 -12.56
CA VAL A 177 -16.92 -16.16 -13.66
C VAL A 177 -18.10 -17.06 -14.03
N SER A 178 -18.42 -17.12 -15.33
CA SER A 178 -19.49 -18.00 -15.83
C SER A 178 -19.28 -19.47 -15.47
N LEU A 179 -20.33 -20.14 -14.98
CA LEU A 179 -20.32 -21.58 -14.70
C LEU A 179 -20.09 -22.43 -15.95
N THR A 180 -20.44 -21.94 -17.15
CA THR A 180 -20.21 -22.67 -18.41
C THR A 180 -18.71 -22.78 -18.74
N TYR A 181 -17.91 -21.81 -18.33
CA TYR A 181 -16.46 -21.83 -18.53
C TYR A 181 -15.81 -22.98 -17.75
N ARG A 182 -16.27 -23.24 -16.51
CA ARG A 182 -15.76 -24.32 -15.65
C ARG A 182 -16.03 -25.73 -16.22
N LYS A 183 -17.01 -25.86 -17.13
CA LYS A 183 -17.36 -27.14 -17.77
C LYS A 183 -16.40 -27.54 -18.90
N ILE A 184 -15.54 -26.63 -19.36
CA ILE A 184 -14.59 -26.93 -20.44
C ILE A 184 -13.54 -27.94 -19.94
N PRO A 185 -13.33 -29.09 -20.62
CA PRO A 185 -12.42 -30.14 -20.15
C PRO A 185 -11.00 -29.65 -19.85
N LEU A 186 -10.43 -28.81 -20.72
CA LEU A 186 -9.09 -28.25 -20.53
C LEU A 186 -9.02 -27.29 -19.34
N VAL A 187 -10.07 -26.51 -19.10
CA VAL A 187 -10.16 -25.60 -17.93
C VAL A 187 -10.15 -26.41 -16.65
N ARG A 188 -10.88 -27.53 -16.61
CA ARG A 188 -10.93 -28.44 -15.46
C ARG A 188 -9.61 -29.17 -15.25
N SER A 189 -8.98 -29.67 -16.31
CA SER A 189 -7.72 -30.44 -16.19
C SER A 189 -6.54 -29.57 -15.79
N ARG A 190 -6.48 -28.30 -16.25
CA ARG A 190 -5.41 -27.35 -15.95
C ARG A 190 -5.74 -26.35 -14.84
N LEU A 191 -6.92 -26.46 -14.21
CA LEU A 191 -7.35 -25.58 -13.12
C LEU A 191 -7.26 -24.09 -13.48
N LEU A 192 -7.76 -23.72 -14.67
CA LEU A 192 -7.77 -22.33 -15.13
C LEU A 192 -8.90 -21.57 -14.43
N THR A 193 -8.64 -21.02 -13.25
CA THR A 193 -9.64 -20.35 -12.38
C THR A 193 -9.91 -18.90 -12.74
N LYS A 194 -9.40 -18.40 -13.88
CA LYS A 194 -9.36 -16.96 -14.20
C LYS A 194 -8.80 -16.12 -13.03
N PHE A 195 -7.81 -16.65 -12.30
CA PHE A 195 -7.17 -15.98 -11.17
C PHE A 195 -8.11 -15.69 -9.98
N GLU A 196 -9.22 -16.44 -9.81
CA GLU A 196 -10.11 -16.28 -8.65
C GLU A 196 -9.38 -16.41 -7.30
N ASP A 197 -8.27 -17.16 -7.27
CA ASP A 197 -7.40 -17.40 -6.12
C ASP A 197 -6.48 -16.22 -5.77
N ILE A 198 -6.43 -15.19 -6.61
CA ILE A 198 -5.58 -14.01 -6.40
C ILE A 198 -6.49 -12.82 -6.16
N GLU A 199 -6.46 -12.29 -4.94
CA GLU A 199 -7.17 -11.07 -4.57
C GLU A 199 -6.61 -9.88 -5.36
N GLN A 200 -7.51 -9.07 -5.90
CA GLN A 200 -7.13 -7.82 -6.54
C GLN A 200 -7.31 -6.71 -5.52
N ASN A 201 -6.23 -6.02 -5.19
CA ASN A 201 -6.25 -4.95 -4.22
C ASN A 201 -6.03 -3.61 -4.92
N GLN A 202 -6.76 -2.59 -4.48
CA GLN A 202 -6.47 -1.20 -4.78
C GLN A 202 -5.77 -0.55 -3.59
N VAL A 203 -4.79 0.29 -3.88
CA VAL A 203 -4.11 1.09 -2.86
C VAL A 203 -4.94 2.33 -2.59
N VAL A 204 -5.42 2.47 -1.36
CA VAL A 204 -6.19 3.63 -0.90
C VAL A 204 -5.41 4.31 0.23
N LEU A 205 -5.46 5.64 0.27
CA LEU A 205 -5.01 6.42 1.41
C LEU A 205 -6.23 6.60 2.32
N ASP A 206 -6.20 5.93 3.47
CA ASP A 206 -7.24 6.04 4.50
C ASP A 206 -6.86 7.19 5.45
N GLU A 207 -7.84 8.02 5.80
CA GLU A 207 -7.64 9.10 6.78
C GLU A 207 -7.72 8.49 8.18
N LEU A 208 -6.72 8.74 9.04
CA LEU A 208 -6.54 8.12 10.36
C LEU A 208 -7.59 8.52 11.42
N LEU A 209 -8.71 9.12 11.02
CA LEU A 209 -9.70 9.72 11.93
C LEU A 209 -10.40 8.71 12.87
N ASP A 210 -10.37 7.41 12.58
CA ASP A 210 -11.20 6.43 13.30
C ASP A 210 -10.48 5.51 14.32
N ASP A 211 -9.13 5.51 14.37
CA ASP A 211 -8.40 4.58 15.25
C ASP A 211 -8.18 5.12 16.69
N ILE A 212 -8.47 6.40 16.94
CA ILE A 212 -8.37 7.00 18.30
C ILE A 212 -9.63 6.70 19.14
N SER A 213 -10.80 6.51 18.51
CA SER A 213 -12.06 6.25 19.24
C SER A 213 -12.21 4.83 19.80
N ASN A 214 -11.38 3.87 19.39
CA ASN A 214 -11.55 2.45 19.77
C ASN A 214 -10.51 1.90 20.78
N SER A 215 -9.61 2.73 21.31
CA SER A 215 -8.61 2.30 22.31
C SER A 215 -8.91 2.73 23.76
N GLY A 216 -10.06 3.38 24.01
CA GLY A 216 -10.48 3.83 25.35
C GLY A 216 -11.55 2.98 26.04
N GLY A 217 -11.83 1.77 25.55
CA GLY A 217 -12.95 0.95 26.02
C GLY A 217 -12.59 -0.51 26.29
N GLN A 218 -11.76 -0.75 27.31
CA GLN A 218 -11.82 -1.96 28.14
C GLN A 218 -11.07 -1.75 29.47
#